data_AF-A0A8S2PXS5-F1
#
_entry.id   AF-A0A8S2PXS5-F1
#
_cell.length_a   1.000
_cell.length_b   1.000
_cell.length_c   1.000
_cell.angle_alpha   90.00
_cell.angle_beta   90.00
_cell.angle_gamma   90.00
#
_symmetry.space_group_name_H-M   'P 1'
#
loop_
_entity.id
_entity.type
_entity.pdbx_description
1 polymer ?
#
loop_
_entity_poly.entity_id
_entity_poly.type
_entity_poly.pdbx_seq_one_letter_code
_entity_poly.pdbx_strand_id
1 'polypeptide(L)'
;MLFEDIRQFLCQESRSIAGKFTNYFIKKLFFSLIRIGPYILFYIGLILRFTYASTDGELSAAKIIFAYDLEIWYIRSLSFLGVARKMGPKIVMIQKMLIDLFFFIYIILIAMIGYGVASRSMYSFDDPTQNDYLTFDGRSIFRHILYPTYYLMYGSTDSEKAALDQNPDYSTSIATQVLLAFHMLFVNVLLINLLIAMFSYTFNAVQTQTDLVWRYDRYGLVREYFDRPPFFPPFIIITHIVEFAKLISRHVPNVDHSKMRRRRTKIFKMIAANREIDKEWSEFESYATNLYARTIVSGQPSSAAALVPSAARQEIPQTMLDTMNTSLASPNVDIKAITDEIASIKRSVGDLRTYAEEMNRCMQWMMDAMERVKMSKEPKPKLRSSRTTTDLKPSDE
;
A
#
# COMPACT_ATOMS: atom_id res chain seq x y z
N MET A 1 2.81 24.27 9.98
CA MET A 1 2.68 22.90 9.42
C MET A 1 2.79 21.83 10.51
N LEU A 2 3.78 21.87 11.41
CA LEU A 2 3.88 20.92 12.52
C LEU A 2 2.58 20.75 13.33
N PHE A 3 1.94 21.86 13.71
CA PHE A 3 0.65 21.83 14.44
C PHE A 3 -0.46 21.09 13.68
N GLU A 4 -0.44 21.13 12.35
CA GLU A 4 -1.41 20.44 11.51
C GLU A 4 -1.13 18.93 11.47
N ASP A 5 0.13 18.52 11.39
CA ASP A 5 0.51 17.10 11.49
C ASP A 5 0.21 16.53 12.90
N ILE A 6 0.40 17.33 13.97
CA ILE A 6 -0.01 16.97 15.34
C ILE A 6 -1.53 16.79 15.42
N ARG A 7 -2.31 17.72 14.84
CA ARG A 7 -3.77 17.60 14.78
C ARG A 7 -4.19 16.31 14.07
N GLN A 8 -3.57 15.98 12.94
CA GLN A 8 -3.87 14.75 12.19
C GLN A 8 -3.56 13.49 12.99
N PHE A 9 -2.44 13.46 13.71
CA PHE A 9 -2.11 12.35 14.61
C PHE A 9 -3.18 12.18 15.71
N LEU A 10 -3.62 13.28 16.31
CA LEU A 10 -4.64 13.27 17.37
C LEU A 10 -6.03 12.86 16.87
N CYS A 11 -6.39 13.21 15.64
CA CYS A 11 -7.69 12.91 15.03
C CYS A 11 -7.83 11.49 14.44
N GLN A 12 -6.84 10.62 14.60
CA GLN A 12 -6.96 9.21 14.17
C GLN A 12 -8.06 8.45 14.92
N GLU A 13 -8.72 7.52 14.22
CA GLU A 13 -9.84 6.71 14.71
C GLU A 13 -9.49 5.74 15.85
N SER A 14 -8.20 5.41 16.05
CA SER A 14 -7.81 4.51 17.14
C SER A 14 -8.04 5.15 18.51
N ARG A 15 -8.65 4.43 19.46
CA ARG A 15 -8.94 4.98 20.80
C ARG A 15 -7.72 5.00 21.73
N SER A 16 -6.73 4.14 21.49
CA SER A 16 -5.50 4.04 22.31
C SER A 16 -4.35 4.84 21.69
N ILE A 17 -3.61 5.58 22.51
CA ILE A 17 -2.44 6.38 22.07
C ILE A 17 -1.34 5.46 21.50
N ALA A 18 -1.10 4.30 22.12
CA ALA A 18 -0.18 3.31 21.60
C ALA A 18 -0.66 2.74 20.25
N GLY A 19 -1.97 2.53 20.11
CA GLY A 19 -2.57 2.09 18.85
C GLY A 19 -2.45 3.12 17.72
N LYS A 20 -2.60 4.42 18.02
CA LYS A 20 -2.34 5.52 17.09
C LYS A 20 -0.87 5.53 16.66
N PHE A 21 0.05 5.43 17.62
CA PHE A 21 1.48 5.44 17.34
C PHE A 21 1.90 4.25 16.46
N THR A 22 1.50 3.02 16.82
CA THR A 22 1.84 1.81 16.04
C THR A 22 1.29 1.88 14.61
N ASN A 23 0.06 2.33 14.43
CA ASN A 23 -0.53 2.41 13.09
C ASN A 23 0.03 3.58 12.26
N TYR A 24 0.33 4.72 12.89
CA TYR A 24 0.82 5.90 12.18
C TYR A 24 2.31 5.82 11.85
N PHE A 25 3.13 5.37 12.81
CA PHE A 25 4.59 5.31 12.69
C PHE A 25 5.10 3.93 12.27
N ILE A 26 4.76 2.86 13.02
CA ILE A 26 5.44 1.57 12.87
C ILE A 26 5.02 0.87 11.57
N LYS A 27 3.72 0.81 11.26
CA LYS A 27 3.22 0.16 10.03
C LYS A 27 3.62 0.89 8.74
N LYS A 28 4.00 2.16 8.82
CA LYS A 28 4.37 3.01 7.68
C LYS A 28 5.68 3.76 7.94
N LEU A 29 6.69 3.07 8.46
CA LEU A 29 7.93 3.70 8.96
C LEU A 29 8.59 4.62 7.93
N PHE A 30 8.81 4.14 6.70
CA PHE A 30 9.39 4.94 5.61
C PHE A 30 8.61 6.23 5.34
N PHE A 31 7.30 6.12 5.14
CA PHE A 31 6.43 7.28 4.91
C PHE A 31 6.28 8.17 6.15
N SER A 32 6.41 7.61 7.35
CA SER A 32 6.41 8.38 8.60
C SER A 32 7.68 9.23 8.72
N LEU A 33 8.83 8.67 8.35
CA LEU A 33 10.12 9.37 8.34
C LEU A 33 10.10 10.56 7.37
N ILE A 34 9.61 10.39 6.14
CA ILE A 34 9.50 11.51 5.17
C ILE A 34 8.52 12.59 5.66
N ARG A 35 7.51 12.23 6.46
CA ARG A 35 6.52 13.19 6.99
C ARG A 35 7.04 13.98 8.19
N ILE A 36 7.67 13.30 9.15
CA ILE A 36 8.03 13.88 10.46
C ILE A 36 9.51 14.23 10.56
N GLY A 37 10.36 13.50 9.86
CA GLY A 37 11.81 13.66 9.84
C GLY A 37 12.28 15.09 9.57
N PRO A 38 11.73 15.81 8.57
CA PRO A 38 12.13 17.19 8.31
C PRO A 38 11.92 18.12 9.51
N TYR A 39 10.79 18.00 10.21
CA TYR A 39 10.55 18.83 11.40
C TYR A 39 11.57 18.53 12.49
N ILE A 40 11.87 17.25 12.74
CA ILE A 40 12.85 16.85 13.76
C ILE A 40 14.23 17.39 13.40
N LEU A 41 14.68 17.20 12.15
CA LEU A 41 15.96 17.71 11.66
C LEU A 41 16.04 19.23 11.73
N PHE A 42 14.96 19.93 11.36
CA PHE A 42 14.86 21.38 11.46
C PHE A 42 15.05 21.86 12.90
N TYR A 43 14.37 21.25 13.88
CA TYR A 43 14.52 21.62 15.28
C TYR A 43 15.90 21.27 15.84
N ILE A 44 16.49 20.14 15.45
CA ILE A 44 17.86 19.78 15.83
C ILE A 44 18.85 20.82 15.30
N GLY A 45 18.74 21.19 14.01
CA GLY A 45 19.58 22.23 13.41
C GLY A 45 19.37 23.60 14.06
N LEU A 46 18.14 23.91 14.48
CA LEU A 46 17.79 25.14 15.17
C LEU A 46 18.38 25.19 16.58
N ILE A 47 18.25 24.12 17.36
CA ILE A 47 18.85 24.01 18.69
C ILE A 47 20.37 24.15 18.58
N LEU A 48 21.01 23.39 17.68
CA LEU A 48 22.45 23.44 17.46
C LEU A 48 22.93 24.85 17.09
N ARG A 49 22.17 25.56 16.25
CA ARG A 49 22.46 26.94 15.88
C ARG A 49 22.37 27.90 17.07
N PHE A 50 21.39 27.75 17.96
CA PHE A 50 21.19 28.67 19.08
C PHE A 50 22.12 28.38 20.27
N THR A 51 22.44 27.12 20.54
CA THR A 51 23.33 26.74 21.65
C THR A 51 24.80 27.04 21.35
N TYR A 52 25.20 26.96 20.07
CA TYR A 52 26.60 27.03 19.67
C TYR A 52 26.88 28.15 18.66
N ALA A 53 26.09 29.23 18.72
CA ALA A 53 26.23 30.39 17.84
C ALA A 53 27.62 31.05 17.87
N SER A 54 28.45 30.74 18.88
CA SER A 54 29.78 31.33 19.09
C SER A 54 30.95 30.46 18.60
N THR A 55 30.73 29.22 18.15
CA THR A 55 31.80 28.31 17.67
C THR A 55 31.69 28.08 16.16
N ASP A 56 32.73 28.43 15.39
CA ASP A 56 32.72 28.35 13.91
C ASP A 56 32.49 26.93 13.35
N GLY A 57 32.96 25.90 14.06
CA GLY A 57 32.79 24.49 13.66
C GLY A 57 31.34 24.00 13.75
N GLU A 58 30.63 24.36 14.81
CA GLU A 58 29.25 23.91 15.06
C GLU A 58 28.24 24.65 14.18
N LEU A 59 28.58 25.88 13.78
CA LEU A 59 27.82 26.62 12.75
C LEU A 59 27.85 25.89 11.39
N SER A 60 28.97 25.24 11.05
CA SER A 60 29.08 24.46 9.81
C SER A 60 28.23 23.20 9.86
N ALA A 61 28.19 22.50 11.01
CA ALA A 61 27.31 21.35 11.22
C ALA A 61 25.82 21.73 11.10
N ALA A 62 25.41 22.86 11.68
CA ALA A 62 24.02 23.34 11.56
C ALA A 62 23.65 23.66 10.10
N LYS A 63 24.55 24.27 9.31
CA LYS A 63 24.34 24.53 7.89
C LYS A 63 24.15 23.23 7.09
N ILE A 64 24.96 22.21 7.37
CA ILE A 64 24.84 20.88 6.73
C ILE A 64 23.49 20.24 7.06
N ILE A 65 23.06 20.30 8.33
CA ILE A 65 21.75 19.76 8.74
C ILE A 65 20.61 20.48 8.01
N PHE A 66 20.64 21.81 7.92
CA PHE A 66 19.62 22.56 7.18
C PHE A 66 19.63 22.26 5.67
N ALA A 67 20.80 22.01 5.08
CA ALA A 67 20.89 21.63 3.67
C ALA A 67 20.23 20.27 3.41
N TYR A 68 20.49 19.27 4.25
CA TYR A 68 19.82 17.97 4.14
C TYR A 68 18.32 18.05 4.49
N ASP A 69 17.94 18.87 5.46
CA ASP A 69 16.52 19.11 5.77
C ASP A 69 15.77 19.65 4.55
N LEU A 70 16.36 20.61 3.83
CA LEU A 70 15.77 21.17 2.60
C LEU A 70 15.55 20.11 1.51
N GLU A 71 16.49 19.18 1.34
CA GLU A 71 16.35 18.09 0.37
C GLU A 71 15.13 17.20 0.70
N ILE A 72 14.95 16.86 1.98
CA ILE A 72 13.80 16.06 2.41
C ILE A 72 12.51 16.87 2.25
N TRP A 73 12.53 18.20 2.45
CA TRP A 73 11.40 19.08 2.15
C TRP A 73 11.00 19.05 0.67
N TYR A 74 11.96 19.00 -0.26
CA TYR A 74 11.66 18.85 -1.69
C TYR A 74 11.08 17.49 -2.02
N ILE A 75 11.65 16.40 -1.49
CA ILE A 75 11.08 15.05 -1.65
C ILE A 75 9.64 14.99 -1.11
N ARG A 76 9.39 15.58 0.07
CA ARG A 76 8.04 15.70 0.65
C ARG A 76 7.11 16.51 -0.25
N SER A 77 7.61 17.56 -0.91
CA SER A 77 6.81 18.38 -1.83
C SER A 77 6.34 17.61 -3.07
N LEU A 78 7.07 16.59 -3.52
CA LEU A 78 6.63 15.72 -4.62
C LEU A 78 5.33 14.97 -4.28
N SER A 79 5.04 14.71 -3.00
CA SER A 79 3.78 14.07 -2.60
C SER A 79 2.54 14.92 -2.94
N PHE A 80 2.67 16.24 -3.06
CA PHE A 80 1.58 17.12 -3.50
C PHE A 80 1.17 16.85 -4.95
N LEU A 81 2.12 16.48 -5.81
CA LEU A 81 1.85 16.09 -7.19
C LEU A 81 0.99 14.82 -7.28
N GLY A 82 0.89 14.05 -6.19
CA GLY A 82 0.03 12.87 -6.05
C GLY A 82 -1.46 13.16 -6.26
N VAL A 83 -1.89 14.41 -6.04
CA VAL A 83 -3.29 14.83 -6.21
C VAL A 83 -3.66 14.99 -7.70
N ALA A 84 -2.69 15.30 -8.55
CA ALA A 84 -2.93 15.57 -9.97
C ALA A 84 -3.32 14.29 -10.72
N ARG A 85 -4.37 14.35 -11.55
CA ARG A 85 -4.90 13.18 -12.28
C ARG A 85 -3.88 12.46 -13.17
N LYS A 86 -2.92 13.19 -13.75
CA LYS A 86 -1.88 12.64 -14.64
C LYS A 86 -0.64 12.15 -13.89
N MET A 87 -0.31 12.74 -12.74
CA MET A 87 0.93 12.45 -11.99
C MET A 87 0.70 11.49 -10.82
N GLY A 88 -0.52 11.48 -10.27
CA GLY A 88 -0.90 10.68 -9.12
C GLY A 88 -0.66 9.19 -9.28
N PRO A 89 -1.18 8.54 -10.34
CA PRO A 89 -0.91 7.13 -10.59
C PRO A 89 0.59 6.82 -10.68
N LYS A 90 1.38 7.67 -11.35
CA LYS A 90 2.83 7.49 -11.47
C LYS A 90 3.55 7.56 -10.12
N ILE A 91 3.15 8.46 -9.24
CA ILE A 91 3.72 8.59 -7.90
C ILE A 91 3.40 7.36 -7.05
N VAL A 92 2.16 6.84 -7.15
CA VAL A 92 1.78 5.59 -6.47
C VAL A 92 2.60 4.40 -6.98
N MET A 93 2.90 4.33 -8.29
CA MET A 93 3.81 3.31 -8.84
C MET A 93 5.21 3.42 -8.26
N ILE A 94 5.81 4.62 -8.29
CA ILE A 94 7.15 4.86 -7.74
C ILE A 94 7.21 4.42 -6.27
N GLN A 95 6.22 4.80 -5.45
CA GLN A 95 6.17 4.42 -4.05
C GLN A 95 6.15 2.90 -3.83
N LYS A 96 5.45 2.16 -4.68
CA LYS A 96 5.40 0.69 -4.61
C LYS A 96 6.72 0.07 -5.09
N MET A 97 7.28 0.58 -6.18
CA MET A 97 8.55 0.10 -6.73
C MET A 97 9.76 0.35 -5.82
N LEU A 98 9.71 1.40 -4.99
CA LEU A 98 10.77 1.68 -4.00
C LEU A 98 10.90 0.56 -2.96
N ILE A 99 9.83 -0.19 -2.65
CA ILE A 99 9.90 -1.31 -1.70
C ILE A 99 10.76 -2.43 -2.28
N ASP A 100 10.53 -2.78 -3.55
CA ASP A 100 11.31 -3.79 -4.26
C ASP A 100 12.78 -3.35 -4.44
N LEU A 101 13.00 -2.06 -4.63
CA LEU A 101 14.35 -1.47 -4.77
C LEU A 101 15.22 -1.69 -3.53
N PHE A 102 14.68 -1.65 -2.31
CA PHE A 102 15.50 -1.78 -1.09
C PHE A 102 16.23 -3.13 -1.01
N PHE A 103 15.57 -4.22 -1.41
CA PHE A 103 16.19 -5.54 -1.46
C PHE A 103 17.32 -5.57 -2.51
N PHE A 104 17.12 -4.91 -3.64
CA PHE A 104 18.12 -4.87 -4.70
C PHE A 104 19.35 -4.02 -4.33
N ILE A 105 19.12 -2.86 -3.71
CA ILE A 105 20.20 -2.00 -3.17
C ILE A 105 21.06 -2.79 -2.18
N TYR A 106 20.47 -3.67 -1.37
CA TYR A 106 21.22 -4.50 -0.43
C TYR A 106 22.19 -5.46 -1.15
N ILE A 107 21.76 -6.11 -2.23
CA ILE A 107 22.61 -6.98 -3.05
C ILE A 107 23.75 -6.17 -3.69
N ILE A 108 23.42 -5.01 -4.26
CA ILE A 108 24.39 -4.08 -4.84
C ILE A 108 25.43 -3.67 -3.78
N LEU A 109 25.00 -3.33 -2.57
CA LEU A 109 25.88 -2.90 -1.48
C LEU A 109 26.86 -4.01 -1.06
N ILE A 110 26.41 -5.27 -1.01
CA ILE A 110 27.30 -6.41 -0.74
C ILE A 110 28.36 -6.53 -1.84
N ALA A 111 27.95 -6.44 -3.11
CA ALA A 111 28.87 -6.50 -4.23
C ALA A 111 29.89 -5.34 -4.22
N MET A 112 29.46 -4.13 -3.81
CA MET A 112 30.34 -2.99 -3.63
C MET A 112 31.40 -3.24 -2.56
N ILE A 113 30.97 -3.67 -1.38
CA ILE A 113 31.88 -3.88 -0.25
C ILE A 113 32.87 -4.99 -0.61
N GLY A 114 32.40 -6.07 -1.23
CA GLY A 114 33.26 -7.18 -1.68
C GLY A 114 34.37 -6.73 -2.63
N TYR A 115 34.04 -5.98 -3.67
CA TYR A 115 35.05 -5.43 -4.59
C TYR A 115 35.93 -4.37 -3.92
N GLY A 116 35.35 -3.42 -3.20
CA GLY A 116 36.09 -2.31 -2.62
C GLY A 116 37.09 -2.76 -1.57
N VAL A 117 36.78 -3.79 -0.78
CA VAL A 117 37.74 -4.38 0.18
C VAL A 117 38.84 -5.15 -0.55
N ALA A 118 38.48 -5.98 -1.55
CA ALA A 118 39.43 -6.79 -2.29
C ALA A 118 40.43 -5.94 -3.10
N SER A 119 39.95 -4.93 -3.83
CA SER A 119 40.80 -4.00 -4.60
C SER A 119 41.75 -3.21 -3.68
N ARG A 120 41.24 -2.66 -2.57
CA ARG A 120 42.08 -1.93 -1.60
C ARG A 120 43.12 -2.78 -0.91
N SER A 121 42.85 -4.08 -0.73
CA SER A 121 43.84 -5.02 -0.19
C SER A 121 44.98 -5.33 -1.17
N MET A 122 44.74 -5.23 -2.47
CA MET A 122 45.74 -5.54 -3.50
C MET A 122 46.64 -4.34 -3.81
N TYR A 123 46.12 -3.13 -3.61
CA TYR A 123 46.91 -1.92 -3.76
C TYR A 123 47.91 -1.77 -2.61
N SER A 124 49.19 -1.94 -2.91
CA SER A 124 50.27 -1.64 -1.96
C SER A 124 50.59 -0.15 -2.02
N PHE A 125 50.04 0.62 -1.09
CA PHE A 125 50.39 2.04 -0.92
C PHE A 125 51.54 2.15 0.08
N ASP A 126 52.75 2.42 -0.42
CA ASP A 126 53.98 2.58 0.37
C ASP A 126 54.12 4.01 0.92
N ASP A 127 53.00 4.66 1.28
CA ASP A 127 52.95 6.07 1.64
C ASP A 127 52.78 6.26 3.16
N PRO A 128 53.83 6.64 3.92
CA PRO A 128 53.80 6.71 5.38
C PRO A 128 52.95 7.87 5.96
N THR A 129 52.38 8.71 5.10
CA THR A 129 51.47 9.80 5.49
C THR A 129 49.99 9.37 5.52
N GLN A 130 49.67 8.16 5.06
CA GLN A 130 48.32 7.59 4.97
C GLN A 130 47.97 6.64 6.14
N ASN A 131 48.11 7.09 7.38
CA ASN A 131 47.63 6.31 8.55
C ASN A 131 46.09 6.23 8.66
N ASP A 132 45.34 6.91 7.79
CA ASP A 132 43.87 6.90 7.74
C ASP A 132 43.26 5.53 7.35
N TYR A 133 44.06 4.61 6.80
CA TYR A 133 43.60 3.30 6.32
C TYR A 133 43.62 2.22 7.40
N LEU A 134 44.38 2.42 8.49
CA LEU A 134 44.48 1.48 9.62
C LEU A 134 43.43 1.70 10.70
N THR A 135 42.74 2.84 10.69
CA THR A 135 41.62 3.09 11.60
C THR A 135 40.34 2.50 11.01
N PHE A 136 39.71 1.57 11.72
CA PHE A 136 38.34 1.10 11.45
C PHE A 136 37.33 2.22 11.79
N ASP A 137 37.47 3.36 11.13
CA ASP A 137 36.52 4.46 11.18
C ASP A 137 35.62 4.37 9.94
N GLY A 138 34.31 4.58 10.14
CA GLY A 138 33.32 4.57 9.07
C GLY A 138 33.64 5.60 7.97
N ARG A 139 34.35 6.67 8.32
CA ARG A 139 34.81 7.70 7.39
C ARG A 139 35.82 7.15 6.37
N SER A 140 36.82 6.41 6.82
CA SER A 140 37.84 5.82 5.95
C SER A 140 37.25 4.75 5.05
N ILE A 141 36.39 3.89 5.59
CA ILE A 141 35.67 2.88 4.81
C ILE A 141 34.83 3.55 3.71
N PHE A 142 34.05 4.58 4.05
CA PHE A 142 33.23 5.26 3.05
C PHE A 142 34.08 5.91 1.96
N ARG A 143 35.12 6.66 2.35
CA ARG A 143 35.95 7.43 1.42
C ARG A 143 36.77 6.56 0.48
N HIS A 144 37.33 5.46 0.98
CA HIS A 144 38.29 4.66 0.22
C HIS A 144 37.64 3.42 -0.42
N ILE A 145 36.65 2.80 0.21
CA ILE A 145 36.03 1.57 -0.29
C ILE A 145 34.74 1.89 -1.06
N LEU A 146 33.77 2.53 -0.41
CA LEU A 146 32.43 2.68 -0.99
C LEU A 146 32.36 3.77 -2.07
N TYR A 147 32.98 4.92 -1.84
CA TYR A 147 32.88 6.07 -2.72
C TYR A 147 33.43 5.78 -4.13
N PRO A 148 34.64 5.22 -4.32
CA PRO A 148 35.16 4.91 -5.65
C PRO A 148 34.35 3.81 -6.34
N THR A 149 33.97 2.76 -5.60
CA THR A 149 33.15 1.65 -6.11
C THR A 149 31.75 2.10 -6.52
N TYR A 150 31.22 3.16 -5.92
CA TYR A 150 29.93 3.74 -6.33
C TYR A 150 30.01 4.37 -7.71
N TYR A 151 31.04 5.18 -7.99
CA TYR A 151 31.23 5.78 -9.32
C TYR A 151 31.48 4.73 -10.40
N LEU A 152 32.07 3.61 -10.01
CA LEU A 152 32.29 2.48 -10.90
C LEU A 152 30.98 1.89 -11.47
N MET A 153 29.88 1.93 -10.69
CA MET A 153 28.56 1.54 -11.18
C MET A 153 28.06 2.38 -12.34
N TYR A 154 28.44 3.65 -12.35
CA TYR A 154 28.09 4.60 -13.41
C TYR A 154 29.11 4.62 -14.55
N GLY A 155 30.08 3.71 -14.53
CA GLY A 155 31.08 3.57 -15.60
C GLY A 155 32.32 4.44 -15.44
N SER A 156 32.42 5.23 -14.38
CA SER A 156 33.61 6.05 -14.11
C SER A 156 34.73 5.18 -13.55
N THR A 157 35.83 5.05 -14.29
CA THR A 157 36.99 4.19 -13.95
C THR A 157 38.24 4.98 -13.58
N ASP A 158 38.16 6.30 -13.53
CA ASP A 158 39.34 7.19 -13.42
C ASP A 158 40.11 6.97 -12.12
N SER A 159 39.41 6.80 -11.00
CA SER A 159 40.02 6.52 -9.69
C SER A 159 40.77 5.19 -9.66
N GLU A 160 40.22 4.16 -10.32
CA GLU A 160 40.83 2.82 -10.34
C GLU A 160 42.00 2.75 -11.32
N LYS A 161 41.92 3.46 -12.46
CA LYS A 161 43.05 3.62 -13.39
C LYS A 161 44.21 4.34 -12.74
N ALA A 162 43.95 5.46 -12.06
CA ALA A 162 44.97 6.19 -11.34
C ALA A 162 45.64 5.34 -10.24
N ALA A 163 44.86 4.49 -9.56
CA ALA A 163 45.41 3.55 -8.59
C ALA A 163 46.28 2.49 -9.28
N LEU A 164 45.82 1.90 -10.38
CA LEU A 164 46.58 0.91 -11.15
C LEU A 164 47.92 1.47 -11.67
N ASP A 165 47.94 2.70 -12.16
CA ASP A 165 49.15 3.36 -12.67
C ASP A 165 50.20 3.62 -11.56
N GLN A 166 49.76 3.72 -10.31
CA GLN A 166 50.62 3.96 -9.15
C GLN A 166 51.13 2.66 -8.50
N ASN A 167 50.65 1.48 -8.91
CA ASN A 167 51.07 0.24 -8.28
C ASN A 167 52.46 -0.19 -8.75
N PRO A 168 53.41 -0.39 -7.82
CA PRO A 168 54.76 -0.83 -8.18
C PRO A 168 54.82 -2.31 -8.59
N ASP A 169 53.85 -3.13 -8.17
CA ASP A 169 53.80 -4.57 -8.49
C ASP A 169 52.87 -4.87 -9.68
N TYR A 170 53.46 -5.48 -10.70
CA TYR A 170 52.76 -5.89 -11.92
C TYR A 170 51.75 -7.02 -11.68
N SER A 171 52.01 -7.93 -10.74
CA SER A 171 51.14 -9.09 -10.49
C SER A 171 49.82 -8.67 -9.85
N THR A 172 49.89 -7.80 -8.83
CA THR A 172 48.70 -7.20 -8.21
C THR A 172 47.95 -6.26 -9.16
N SER A 173 48.64 -5.54 -10.05
CA SER A 173 48.00 -4.71 -11.07
C SER A 173 47.14 -5.53 -12.03
N ILE A 174 47.66 -6.63 -12.59
CA ILE A 174 46.87 -7.53 -13.45
C ILE A 174 45.70 -8.16 -12.67
N ALA A 175 45.95 -8.66 -11.46
CA ALA A 175 44.91 -9.27 -10.64
C ALA A 175 43.76 -8.29 -10.37
N THR A 176 44.09 -7.02 -10.09
CA THR A 176 43.10 -5.98 -9.84
C THR A 176 42.37 -5.55 -11.12
N GLN A 177 43.05 -5.50 -12.27
CA GLN A 177 42.40 -5.27 -13.58
C GLN A 177 41.40 -6.37 -13.92
N VAL A 178 41.75 -7.63 -13.67
CA VAL A 178 40.86 -8.78 -13.87
C VAL A 178 39.67 -8.68 -12.91
N LEU A 179 39.91 -8.38 -11.63
CA LEU A 179 38.87 -8.19 -10.64
C LEU A 179 37.91 -7.05 -11.01
N LEU A 180 38.45 -5.92 -11.50
CA LEU A 180 37.70 -4.77 -12.02
C LEU A 180 36.82 -5.17 -13.20
N ALA A 181 37.35 -5.94 -14.16
CA ALA A 181 36.57 -6.43 -15.30
C ALA A 181 35.40 -7.33 -14.85
N PHE A 182 35.64 -8.25 -13.92
CA PHE A 182 34.58 -9.08 -13.34
C PHE A 182 33.54 -8.27 -12.59
N HIS A 183 33.97 -7.27 -11.80
CA HIS A 183 33.04 -6.39 -11.08
C HIS A 183 32.16 -5.60 -12.04
N MET A 184 32.74 -5.02 -13.10
CA MET A 184 32.00 -4.27 -14.12
C MET A 184 30.99 -5.16 -14.84
N LEU A 185 31.35 -6.40 -15.17
CA LEU A 185 30.42 -7.36 -15.76
C LEU A 185 29.30 -7.72 -14.77
N PHE A 186 29.65 -8.03 -13.53
CA PHE A 186 28.67 -8.49 -12.55
C PHE A 186 27.72 -7.37 -12.11
N VAL A 187 28.23 -6.18 -11.79
CA VAL A 187 27.38 -5.08 -11.33
C VAL A 187 26.73 -4.36 -12.51
N ASN A 188 27.51 -3.87 -13.47
CA ASN A 188 26.98 -2.96 -14.49
C ASN A 188 26.21 -3.71 -15.59
N VAL A 189 26.68 -4.89 -15.98
CA VAL A 189 26.02 -5.67 -17.04
C VAL A 189 24.94 -6.59 -16.47
N LEU A 190 25.18 -7.24 -15.32
CA LEU A 190 24.20 -8.18 -14.77
C LEU A 190 23.24 -7.51 -13.78
N LEU A 191 23.73 -6.94 -12.66
CA LEU A 191 22.84 -6.43 -11.61
C LEU A 191 22.02 -5.21 -12.07
N ILE A 192 22.63 -4.20 -12.70
CA ILE A 192 21.88 -3.00 -13.13
C ILE A 192 20.82 -3.38 -14.17
N ASN A 193 21.13 -4.26 -15.13
CA ASN A 193 20.14 -4.71 -16.12
C ASN A 193 19.02 -5.55 -15.49
N LEU A 194 19.34 -6.37 -14.49
CA LEU A 194 18.33 -7.09 -13.73
C LEU A 194 17.44 -6.13 -12.93
N LEU A 195 17.99 -5.06 -12.36
CA LEU A 195 17.21 -4.01 -11.69
C LEU A 195 16.23 -3.34 -12.65
N ILE A 196 16.69 -2.99 -13.86
CA ILE A 196 15.84 -2.42 -14.91
C ILE A 196 14.73 -3.41 -15.28
N ALA A 197 15.05 -4.70 -15.42
CA ALA A 197 14.08 -5.74 -15.73
C ALA A 197 13.03 -5.90 -14.62
N MET A 198 13.45 -5.95 -13.36
CA MET A 198 12.55 -6.00 -12.19
C MET A 198 11.66 -4.77 -12.13
N PHE A 199 12.21 -3.58 -12.36
CA PHE A 199 11.42 -2.36 -12.44
C PHE A 199 10.41 -2.38 -13.56
N SER A 200 10.77 -2.87 -14.74
CA SER A 200 9.82 -3.03 -15.85
C SER A 200 8.71 -4.02 -15.49
N TYR A 201 9.04 -5.15 -14.87
CA TYR A 201 8.07 -6.14 -14.41
C TYR A 201 7.10 -5.56 -13.38
N THR A 202 7.61 -4.98 -12.28
CA THR A 202 6.78 -4.38 -11.24
C THR A 202 5.97 -3.20 -11.80
N PHE A 203 6.55 -2.37 -12.67
CA PHE A 203 5.85 -1.27 -13.32
C PHE A 203 4.62 -1.79 -14.08
N ASN A 204 4.79 -2.79 -14.94
CA ASN A 204 3.67 -3.37 -15.71
C ASN A 204 2.64 -4.05 -14.81
N ALA A 205 3.08 -4.82 -13.81
CA ALA A 205 2.19 -5.48 -12.86
C ALA A 205 1.35 -4.47 -12.07
N VAL A 206 1.98 -3.42 -11.56
CA VAL A 206 1.34 -2.39 -10.73
C VAL A 206 0.49 -1.44 -11.58
N GLN A 207 0.89 -1.14 -12.83
CA GLN A 207 0.19 -0.23 -13.74
C GLN A 207 -1.29 -0.58 -13.91
N THR A 208 -1.60 -1.87 -14.05
CA THR A 208 -2.99 -2.37 -14.26
C THR A 208 -3.94 -2.03 -13.11
N GLN A 209 -3.42 -1.95 -11.88
CA GLN A 209 -4.21 -1.70 -10.66
C GLN A 209 -3.99 -0.30 -10.09
N THR A 210 -3.03 0.47 -10.61
CA THR A 210 -2.65 1.73 -9.98
C THR A 210 -3.75 2.78 -10.07
N ASP A 211 -4.52 2.81 -11.15
CA ASP A 211 -5.63 3.75 -11.26
C ASP A 211 -6.69 3.55 -10.17
N LEU A 212 -6.97 2.29 -9.81
CA LEU A 212 -7.90 1.96 -8.74
C LEU A 212 -7.33 2.39 -7.37
N VAL A 213 -6.07 2.02 -7.11
CA VAL A 213 -5.37 2.36 -5.86
C VAL A 213 -5.27 3.88 -5.69
N TRP A 214 -4.90 4.60 -6.75
CA TRP A 214 -4.83 6.05 -6.74
C TRP A 214 -6.20 6.68 -6.50
N ARG A 215 -7.29 6.17 -7.10
CA ARG A 215 -8.65 6.67 -6.84
C ARG A 215 -9.05 6.47 -5.37
N TYR A 216 -8.68 5.33 -4.80
CA TYR A 216 -8.89 5.04 -3.37
C TYR A 216 -8.08 6.00 -2.48
N ASP A 217 -6.79 6.17 -2.75
CA ASP A 217 -5.92 7.08 -1.99
C ASP A 217 -6.36 8.54 -2.13
N ARG A 218 -6.84 8.92 -3.32
CA ARG A 218 -7.38 10.27 -3.60
C ARG A 218 -8.59 10.58 -2.74
N TYR A 219 -9.47 9.62 -2.46
CA TYR A 219 -10.58 9.84 -1.54
C TYR A 219 -10.06 10.21 -0.14
N GLY A 220 -9.04 9.49 0.35
CA GLY A 220 -8.39 9.81 1.63
C GLY A 220 -7.82 11.23 1.65
N LEU A 221 -7.12 11.63 0.59
CA LEU A 221 -6.58 12.98 0.44
C LEU A 221 -7.69 14.03 0.43
N VAL A 222 -8.75 13.85 -0.36
CA VAL A 222 -9.86 14.81 -0.44
C VAL A 222 -10.56 14.97 0.92
N ARG A 223 -10.79 13.85 1.62
CA ARG A 223 -11.35 13.87 2.98
C ARG A 223 -10.44 14.63 3.95
N GLU A 224 -9.13 14.40 3.87
CA GLU A 224 -8.16 15.08 4.70
C GLU A 224 -8.12 16.59 4.44
N TYR A 225 -8.06 17.01 3.17
CA TYR A 225 -8.08 18.43 2.77
C TYR A 225 -9.36 19.14 3.21
N PHE A 226 -10.50 18.44 3.17
CA PHE A 226 -11.77 18.99 3.63
C PHE A 226 -11.79 19.27 5.14
N ASP A 227 -11.17 18.40 5.94
CA ASP A 227 -11.09 18.57 7.38
C ASP A 227 -10.05 19.61 7.82
N ARG A 228 -9.28 20.19 6.89
CA ARG A 228 -8.29 21.23 7.19
C ARG A 228 -8.93 22.61 7.36
N PRO A 229 -8.38 23.47 8.23
CA PRO A 229 -8.82 24.86 8.33
C PRO A 229 -8.57 25.61 6.99
N PRO A 230 -9.39 26.62 6.65
CA PRO A 230 -9.41 27.24 5.32
C PRO A 230 -8.22 28.16 5.03
N PHE A 231 -7.39 28.50 6.03
CA PHE A 231 -6.28 29.43 5.86
C PHE A 231 -5.01 28.73 5.41
N PHE A 232 -4.24 29.42 4.56
CA PHE A 232 -2.98 28.94 4.01
C PHE A 232 -1.87 28.89 5.08
N PRO A 233 -0.79 28.10 4.86
CA PRO A 233 0.14 27.68 5.92
C PRO A 233 0.76 28.77 6.82
N PRO A 234 1.09 29.99 6.34
CA PRO A 234 1.55 31.07 7.21
C PRO A 234 0.49 31.58 8.20
N PHE A 235 -0.79 31.58 7.81
CA PHE A 235 -1.91 32.13 8.62
C PHE A 235 -2.71 31.06 9.36
N ILE A 236 -2.40 29.78 9.13
CA ILE A 236 -3.07 28.65 9.79
C ILE A 236 -2.94 28.69 11.32
N ILE A 237 -1.86 29.30 11.83
CA ILE A 237 -1.60 29.43 13.27
C ILE A 237 -2.74 30.19 13.95
N ILE A 238 -3.26 31.25 13.32
CA ILE A 238 -4.38 32.05 13.84
C ILE A 238 -5.63 31.16 13.98
N THR A 239 -5.89 30.26 13.03
CA THR A 239 -7.04 29.36 13.09
C THR A 239 -6.94 28.37 14.25
N HIS A 240 -5.75 27.79 14.47
CA HIS A 240 -5.53 26.89 15.59
C HIS A 240 -5.65 27.61 16.94
N ILE A 241 -5.18 28.85 17.05
CA ILE A 241 -5.35 29.67 18.25
C ILE A 241 -6.84 29.92 18.53
N VAL A 242 -7.63 30.27 17.50
CA VAL A 242 -9.08 30.49 17.64
C VAL A 242 -9.81 29.19 17.98
N GLU A 243 -9.46 28.05 17.38
CA GLU A 243 -10.04 26.75 17.72
C GLU A 243 -9.69 26.32 19.15
N PHE A 244 -8.45 26.55 19.59
CA PHE A 244 -8.00 26.28 20.96
C PHE A 244 -8.71 27.19 21.98
N ALA A 245 -8.84 28.48 21.67
CA ALA A 245 -9.62 29.42 22.49
C ALA A 245 -11.10 29.01 22.59
N LYS A 246 -11.71 28.53 21.49
CA LYS A 246 -13.07 27.97 21.50
C LYS A 246 -13.19 26.67 22.30
N LEU A 247 -12.14 25.86 22.37
CA LEU A 247 -12.08 24.64 23.19
C LEU A 247 -12.00 24.98 24.69
N ILE A 248 -11.25 26.02 25.05
CA ILE A 248 -11.21 26.56 26.41
C ILE A 248 -12.57 27.17 26.78
N SER A 249 -13.18 27.96 25.88
CA SER A 249 -14.50 28.54 26.11
C SER A 249 -15.64 27.50 26.13
N ARG A 250 -15.41 26.28 25.61
CA ARG A 250 -16.32 25.13 25.70
C ARG A 250 -16.32 24.47 27.09
N HIS A 251 -15.28 24.69 27.89
CA HIS A 251 -15.28 24.30 29.30
C HIS A 251 -16.03 25.32 30.18
N VAL A 252 -16.53 26.41 29.61
CA VAL A 252 -17.44 27.34 30.27
C VAL A 252 -18.88 26.83 30.06
N PRO A 253 -19.65 26.55 31.11
CA PRO A 253 -20.87 25.72 31.05
C PRO A 253 -22.10 26.34 30.35
N ASN A 254 -21.97 27.50 29.68
CA ASN A 254 -23.14 28.29 29.26
C ASN A 254 -23.19 28.67 27.77
N VAL A 255 -22.53 27.92 26.89
CA VAL A 255 -22.51 28.20 25.44
C VAL A 255 -23.19 27.07 24.65
N ASP A 256 -24.25 27.39 23.88
CA ASP A 256 -24.94 26.42 23.03
C ASP A 256 -24.03 25.90 21.90
N HIS A 257 -23.59 24.65 22.03
CA HIS A 257 -22.64 24.00 21.13
C HIS A 257 -23.30 23.27 19.94
N SER A 258 -24.64 23.25 19.85
CA SER A 258 -25.40 22.48 18.86
C SER A 258 -25.22 22.97 17.41
N LYS A 259 -25.06 24.28 17.21
CA LYS A 259 -24.95 24.91 15.88
C LYS A 259 -23.61 24.64 15.17
N MET A 260 -22.54 24.41 15.93
CA MET A 260 -21.18 24.26 15.38
C MET A 260 -20.90 22.82 14.90
N ARG A 261 -21.44 21.81 15.59
CA ARG A 261 -21.36 20.39 15.22
C ARG A 261 -22.07 20.09 13.88
N ARG A 262 -23.14 20.84 13.57
CA ARG A 262 -23.91 20.72 12.31
C ARG A 262 -23.18 21.19 11.04
N ARG A 263 -22.10 21.99 11.14
CA ARG A 263 -21.39 22.52 9.95
C ARG A 263 -20.39 21.53 9.34
N ARG A 264 -19.75 20.66 10.15
CA ARG A 264 -18.75 19.70 9.65
C ARG A 264 -19.36 18.48 8.93
N THR A 265 -20.59 18.10 9.24
CA THR A 265 -21.23 16.89 8.70
C THR A 265 -21.98 17.07 7.37
N LYS A 266 -22.27 18.31 6.95
CA LYS A 266 -23.21 18.57 5.85
C LYS A 266 -22.72 18.20 4.44
N ILE A 267 -21.41 18.04 4.21
CA ILE A 267 -20.86 17.84 2.85
C ILE A 267 -20.62 16.36 2.54
N PHE A 268 -20.11 15.57 3.50
CA PHE A 268 -19.94 14.11 3.32
C PHE A 268 -21.21 13.31 3.62
N LYS A 269 -22.12 13.86 4.43
CA LYS A 269 -23.38 13.21 4.78
C LYS A 269 -24.51 14.22 4.70
N MET A 270 -25.17 14.24 3.55
CA MET A 270 -26.44 14.93 3.40
C MET A 270 -27.54 14.00 3.90
N ILE A 271 -28.17 14.37 5.01
CA ILE A 271 -29.41 13.72 5.45
C ILE A 271 -30.50 14.27 4.54
N ALA A 272 -31.32 13.41 3.93
CA ALA A 272 -32.38 13.87 3.07
C ALA A 272 -33.29 14.87 3.81
N ALA A 273 -33.70 15.90 3.08
CA ALA A 273 -34.49 16.98 3.65
C ALA A 273 -35.91 16.53 4.02
N ASN A 274 -36.43 15.51 3.33
CA ASN A 274 -37.78 14.98 3.52
C ASN A 274 -37.83 13.46 3.35
N ARG A 275 -38.80 12.82 3.99
CA ARG A 275 -39.01 11.37 3.97
C ARG A 275 -39.43 10.85 2.58
N GLU A 276 -40.06 11.71 1.78
CA GLU A 276 -40.44 11.40 0.39
C GLU A 276 -39.21 11.20 -0.50
N ILE A 277 -38.23 12.11 -0.40
CA ILE A 277 -36.97 11.99 -1.14
C ILE A 277 -36.25 10.70 -0.75
N ASP A 278 -36.15 10.39 0.55
CA ASP A 278 -35.57 9.12 1.02
C ASP A 278 -36.29 7.89 0.43
N LYS A 279 -37.62 7.97 0.27
CA LYS A 279 -38.43 6.90 -0.32
C LYS A 279 -38.12 6.73 -1.81
N GLU A 280 -38.06 7.81 -2.57
CA GLU A 280 -37.70 7.80 -3.99
C GLU A 280 -36.30 7.22 -4.23
N TRP A 281 -35.30 7.61 -3.43
CA TRP A 281 -33.95 7.05 -3.52
C TRP A 281 -33.90 5.56 -3.21
N SER A 282 -34.68 5.10 -2.22
CA SER A 282 -34.78 3.68 -1.85
C SER A 282 -35.48 2.85 -2.95
N GLU A 283 -36.54 3.40 -3.55
CA GLU A 283 -37.24 2.77 -4.68
C GLU A 283 -36.32 2.67 -5.90
N PHE A 284 -35.55 3.73 -6.19
CA PHE A 284 -34.54 3.73 -7.24
C PHE A 284 -33.42 2.71 -6.98
N GLU A 285 -32.88 2.65 -5.76
CA GLU A 285 -31.84 1.69 -5.38
C GLU A 285 -32.33 0.25 -5.54
N SER A 286 -33.56 -0.04 -5.11
CA SER A 286 -34.20 -1.35 -5.29
C SER A 286 -34.40 -1.68 -6.77
N TYR A 287 -34.85 -0.74 -7.58
CA TYR A 287 -35.00 -0.93 -9.03
C TYR A 287 -33.66 -1.23 -9.71
N ALA A 288 -32.63 -0.41 -9.45
CA ALA A 288 -31.30 -0.58 -10.01
C ALA A 288 -30.66 -1.91 -9.59
N THR A 289 -30.82 -2.29 -8.32
CA THR A 289 -30.31 -3.57 -7.79
C THR A 289 -31.00 -4.76 -8.44
N ASN A 290 -32.33 -4.70 -8.61
CA ASN A 290 -33.09 -5.74 -9.28
C ASN A 290 -32.74 -5.85 -10.77
N LEU A 291 -32.53 -4.72 -11.45
CA LEU A 291 -32.07 -4.69 -12.84
C LEU A 291 -30.68 -5.34 -12.95
N TYR A 292 -29.75 -4.96 -12.08
CA TYR A 292 -28.41 -5.55 -12.04
C TYR A 292 -28.46 -7.05 -11.76
N ALA A 293 -29.22 -7.49 -10.76
CA ALA A 293 -29.39 -8.91 -10.45
C ALA A 293 -29.94 -9.70 -11.65
N ARG A 294 -30.91 -9.14 -12.39
CA ARG A 294 -31.43 -9.75 -13.62
C ARG A 294 -30.38 -9.83 -14.73
N THR A 295 -29.53 -8.82 -14.91
CA THR A 295 -28.45 -8.87 -15.90
C THR A 295 -27.41 -9.95 -15.59
N ILE A 296 -27.06 -10.13 -14.31
CA ILE A 296 -26.14 -11.20 -13.87
C ILE A 296 -26.75 -12.59 -14.04
N VAL A 297 -28.04 -12.75 -13.70
CA VAL A 297 -28.77 -14.03 -13.85
C VAL A 297 -28.96 -14.40 -15.33
N SER A 298 -29.30 -13.42 -16.18
CA SER A 298 -29.50 -13.63 -17.63
C SER A 298 -28.21 -13.83 -18.42
N GLY A 299 -27.05 -13.43 -17.88
CA GLY A 299 -25.75 -13.63 -18.52
C GLY A 299 -25.53 -12.86 -19.83
N GLN A 300 -26.39 -11.89 -20.16
CA GLN A 300 -26.25 -11.02 -21.33
C GLN A 300 -25.71 -9.64 -20.93
N PRO A 301 -24.65 -9.12 -21.58
CA PRO A 301 -24.33 -7.70 -21.50
C PRO A 301 -25.32 -6.99 -22.42
N SER A 302 -26.30 -6.27 -21.88
CA SER A 302 -27.28 -5.61 -22.74
C SER A 302 -27.69 -4.24 -22.24
N SER A 303 -27.51 -3.29 -23.16
CA SER A 303 -27.89 -1.88 -23.12
C SER A 303 -29.15 -1.62 -22.28
N ALA A 304 -29.01 -0.71 -21.31
CA ALA A 304 -30.06 -0.29 -20.39
C ALA A 304 -31.36 0.18 -21.06
N ALA A 305 -31.31 0.50 -22.36
CA ALA A 305 -32.46 0.95 -23.14
C ALA A 305 -33.54 -0.12 -23.39
N ALA A 306 -33.20 -1.42 -23.29
CA ALA A 306 -34.13 -2.50 -23.63
C ALA A 306 -35.02 -2.98 -22.46
N LEU A 307 -34.78 -2.52 -21.23
CA LEU A 307 -35.37 -3.13 -20.01
C LEU A 307 -36.18 -2.16 -19.14
N VAL A 308 -36.40 -0.92 -19.57
CA VAL A 308 -37.28 0.03 -18.87
C VAL A 308 -38.71 -0.13 -19.42
N PRO A 309 -39.70 -0.56 -18.61
CA PRO A 309 -41.11 -0.51 -19.02
C PRO A 309 -41.45 0.93 -19.39
N SER A 310 -42.13 1.14 -20.52
CA SER A 310 -42.49 2.45 -21.06
C SER A 310 -43.17 3.41 -20.05
N ALA A 311 -43.77 2.88 -18.99
CA ALA A 311 -44.35 3.64 -17.88
C ALA A 311 -43.31 4.32 -16.97
N ALA A 312 -42.14 3.70 -16.71
CA ALA A 312 -41.10 4.26 -15.83
C ALA A 312 -40.20 5.31 -16.52
N ARG A 313 -40.38 5.49 -17.84
CA ARG A 313 -39.66 6.50 -18.64
C ARG A 313 -40.18 7.92 -18.43
N GLN A 314 -41.36 8.08 -17.82
CA GLN A 314 -42.01 9.37 -17.57
C GLN A 314 -41.62 10.02 -16.24
N GLU A 315 -41.06 9.28 -15.29
CA GLU A 315 -40.76 9.79 -13.94
C GLU A 315 -39.27 10.10 -13.71
N ILE A 316 -38.39 9.75 -14.65
CA ILE A 316 -36.96 10.03 -14.53
C ILE A 316 -36.67 11.40 -15.17
N PRO A 317 -36.02 12.35 -14.46
CA PRO A 317 -35.61 13.62 -15.04
C PRO A 317 -34.73 13.40 -16.28
N GLN A 318 -35.13 13.94 -17.43
CA GLN A 318 -34.45 13.79 -18.73
C GLN A 318 -32.95 14.14 -18.68
N THR A 319 -32.58 15.08 -17.82
CA THR A 319 -31.19 15.48 -17.57
C THR A 319 -30.31 14.34 -17.04
N MET A 320 -30.87 13.39 -16.31
CA MET A 320 -30.16 12.22 -15.80
C MET A 320 -29.97 11.15 -16.88
N LEU A 321 -30.95 10.97 -17.77
CA LEU A 321 -30.82 10.12 -18.95
C LEU A 321 -29.72 10.63 -19.88
N ASP A 322 -29.67 11.94 -20.11
CA ASP A 322 -28.66 12.57 -20.97
C ASP A 322 -27.25 12.42 -20.41
N THR A 323 -27.11 12.51 -19.08
CA THR A 323 -25.83 12.31 -18.38
C THR A 323 -25.36 10.85 -18.42
N MET A 324 -26.29 9.89 -18.35
CA MET A 324 -25.99 8.46 -18.52
C MET A 324 -25.57 8.17 -19.97
N ASN A 325 -26.28 8.71 -20.95
CA ASN A 325 -25.97 8.51 -22.38
C ASN A 325 -24.62 9.12 -22.78
N THR A 326 -24.25 10.29 -22.24
CA THR A 326 -22.92 10.88 -22.47
C THR A 326 -21.79 10.14 -21.76
N SER A 327 -22.05 9.55 -20.60
CA SER A 327 -21.06 8.73 -19.87
C SER A 327 -20.82 7.35 -20.52
N LEU A 328 -21.84 6.79 -21.17
CA LEU A 328 -21.77 5.54 -21.95
C LEU A 328 -21.07 5.71 -23.30
N ALA A 329 -20.98 6.93 -23.83
CA ALA A 329 -20.37 7.21 -25.13
C ALA A 329 -18.83 7.36 -25.10
N SER A 330 -18.16 7.24 -23.94
CA SER A 330 -16.69 7.27 -23.88
C SER A 330 -16.10 5.88 -24.19
N PRO A 331 -15.41 5.68 -25.34
CA PRO A 331 -14.88 4.39 -25.71
C PRO A 331 -13.49 4.22 -25.09
N ASN A 332 -13.36 3.43 -24.03
CA ASN A 332 -12.05 2.89 -23.61
C ASN A 332 -12.10 1.71 -22.63
N VAL A 333 -13.23 1.01 -22.52
CA VAL A 333 -13.30 -0.27 -21.80
C VAL A 333 -13.85 -1.28 -22.78
N ASP A 334 -13.01 -2.21 -23.22
CA ASP A 334 -13.42 -3.28 -24.13
C ASP A 334 -14.24 -4.31 -23.34
N ILE A 335 -15.53 -3.99 -23.17
CA ILE A 335 -16.54 -4.78 -22.45
C ILE A 335 -16.58 -6.22 -22.96
N LYS A 336 -16.14 -6.47 -24.20
CA LYS A 336 -16.09 -7.78 -24.82
C LYS A 336 -15.09 -8.72 -24.14
N ALA A 337 -13.89 -8.22 -23.84
CA ALA A 337 -12.86 -9.01 -23.15
C ALA A 337 -13.27 -9.42 -21.72
N ILE A 338 -13.94 -8.51 -21.00
CA ILE A 338 -14.45 -8.78 -19.65
C ILE A 338 -15.60 -9.79 -19.69
N THR A 339 -16.43 -9.75 -20.72
CA THR A 339 -17.55 -10.70 -20.90
C THR A 339 -17.02 -12.12 -21.14
N ASP A 340 -15.94 -12.26 -21.91
CA ASP A 340 -15.33 -13.55 -22.21
C ASP A 340 -14.65 -14.18 -20.98
N GLU A 341 -14.00 -13.38 -20.13
CA GLU A 341 -13.43 -13.85 -18.86
C GLU A 341 -14.52 -14.32 -17.87
N ILE A 342 -15.62 -13.57 -17.74
CA ILE A 342 -16.73 -13.94 -16.87
C ILE A 342 -17.39 -15.24 -17.36
N ALA A 343 -17.52 -15.43 -18.67
CA ALA A 343 -18.05 -16.66 -19.25
C ALA A 343 -17.14 -17.87 -18.97
N SER A 344 -15.82 -17.68 -19.01
CA SER A 344 -14.84 -18.70 -18.63
C SER A 344 -14.96 -19.11 -17.16
N ILE A 345 -15.03 -18.14 -16.25
CA ILE A 345 -15.14 -18.39 -14.80
C ILE A 345 -16.45 -19.11 -14.47
N LYS A 346 -17.56 -18.74 -15.12
CA LYS A 346 -18.88 -19.37 -14.89
C LYS A 346 -18.89 -20.86 -15.29
N ARG A 347 -18.12 -21.26 -16.31
CA ARG A 347 -17.95 -22.68 -16.68
C ARG A 347 -17.16 -23.44 -15.63
N SER A 348 -16.03 -22.88 -15.20
CA SER A 348 -15.17 -23.52 -14.18
C SER A 348 -15.88 -23.71 -12.83
N VAL A 349 -16.72 -22.75 -12.42
CA VAL A 349 -17.56 -22.88 -11.21
C VAL A 349 -18.66 -23.92 -11.39
N GLY A 350 -19.21 -24.06 -12.59
CA GLY A 350 -20.15 -25.13 -12.94
C GLY A 350 -19.50 -26.50 -12.76
N ASP A 351 -18.33 -26.71 -13.34
CA ASP A 351 -17.58 -27.98 -13.27
C ASP A 351 -17.25 -28.37 -11.82
N LEU A 352 -16.80 -27.41 -11.00
CA LEU A 352 -16.54 -27.61 -9.57
C LEU A 352 -17.78 -28.06 -8.79
N ARG A 353 -18.96 -27.54 -9.14
CA ARG A 353 -20.22 -27.93 -8.50
C ARG A 353 -20.60 -29.37 -8.85
N THR A 354 -20.39 -29.78 -10.10
CA THR A 354 -20.63 -31.16 -10.56
C THR A 354 -19.71 -32.15 -9.83
N TYR A 355 -18.42 -31.81 -9.68
CA TYR A 355 -17.47 -32.61 -8.90
C TYR A 355 -17.87 -32.75 -7.44
N ALA A 356 -18.35 -31.68 -6.80
CA ALA A 356 -18.81 -31.73 -5.41
C ALA A 356 -20.04 -32.64 -5.25
N GLU A 357 -20.97 -32.62 -6.20
CA GLU A 357 -22.16 -33.48 -6.20
C GLU A 357 -21.80 -34.97 -6.43
N GLU A 358 -20.83 -35.26 -7.29
CA GLU A 358 -20.30 -36.62 -7.48
C GLU A 358 -19.58 -37.14 -6.23
N MET A 359 -18.76 -36.30 -5.59
CA MET A 359 -18.05 -36.67 -4.38
C MET A 359 -19.02 -36.96 -3.23
N ASN A 360 -20.11 -36.21 -3.13
CA ASN A 360 -21.15 -36.44 -2.12
C ASN A 360 -21.92 -37.75 -2.38
N ARG A 361 -22.22 -38.08 -3.65
CA ARG A 361 -22.82 -39.39 -4.02
C ARG A 361 -21.89 -40.55 -3.68
N CYS A 362 -20.59 -40.41 -3.94
CA CYS A 362 -19.61 -41.44 -3.61
C CYS A 362 -19.50 -41.66 -2.11
N MET A 363 -19.52 -40.57 -1.31
CA MET A 363 -19.50 -40.64 0.15
C MET A 363 -20.75 -41.33 0.72
N GLN A 364 -21.94 -41.03 0.19
CA GLN A 364 -23.18 -41.71 0.58
C GLN A 364 -23.13 -43.21 0.26
N TRP A 365 -22.65 -43.57 -0.93
CA TRP A 365 -22.48 -44.98 -1.31
C TRP A 365 -21.51 -45.71 -0.37
N MET A 366 -20.41 -45.06 0.01
CA MET A 366 -19.42 -45.63 0.92
C MET A 366 -19.98 -45.82 2.35
N MET A 367 -20.80 -44.88 2.82
CA MET A 367 -21.50 -44.99 4.11
C MET A 367 -22.49 -46.17 4.10
N ASP A 368 -23.31 -46.31 3.05
CA ASP A 368 -24.22 -47.44 2.88
C ASP A 368 -23.48 -48.79 2.81
N ALA A 369 -22.34 -48.83 2.12
CA ALA A 369 -21.50 -50.01 2.03
C ALA A 369 -20.92 -50.39 3.40
N MET A 370 -20.44 -49.42 4.18
CA MET A 370 -19.96 -49.65 5.55
C MET A 370 -21.08 -50.13 6.48
N GLU A 371 -22.30 -49.62 6.31
CA GLU A 371 -23.46 -50.04 7.10
C GLU A 371 -23.86 -51.50 6.79
N ARG A 372 -23.82 -51.89 5.51
CA ARG A 372 -24.02 -53.30 5.08
C ARG A 372 -22.95 -54.23 5.64
N VAL A 373 -21.69 -53.81 5.70
CA VAL A 373 -20.58 -54.58 6.31
C VAL A 373 -20.75 -54.69 7.83
N LYS A 374 -21.26 -53.64 8.48
CA LYS A 374 -21.57 -53.66 9.92
C LYS A 374 -22.69 -54.64 10.24
N MET A 375 -23.76 -54.66 9.45
CA MET A 375 -24.86 -55.64 9.59
C MET A 375 -24.43 -57.08 9.28
N SER A 376 -23.41 -57.29 8.42
CA SER A 376 -22.84 -58.61 8.15
C SER A 376 -22.02 -59.19 9.30
N LYS A 377 -21.52 -58.36 10.23
CA LYS A 377 -20.69 -58.80 11.37
C LYS A 377 -21.50 -59.00 12.66
N GLU A 378 -22.77 -58.63 12.70
CA GLU A 378 -23.63 -58.93 13.85
C GLU A 378 -24.08 -60.41 13.83
N PRO A 379 -23.92 -61.15 14.94
CA PRO A 379 -24.32 -62.55 15.01
C PRO A 379 -25.84 -62.67 14.96
N LYS A 380 -26.36 -63.52 14.06
CA LYS A 380 -27.80 -63.81 13.91
C LYS A 380 -28.44 -64.15 15.27
N PRO A 381 -29.60 -63.57 15.62
CA PRO A 381 -30.27 -63.87 16.88
C PRO A 381 -30.76 -65.33 16.92
N LYS A 382 -30.50 -66.00 18.04
CA LYS A 382 -30.95 -67.36 18.34
C LYS A 382 -32.48 -67.41 18.38
N LEU A 383 -33.11 -68.27 17.59
CA LEU A 383 -34.53 -68.62 17.76
C LEU A 383 -34.74 -69.18 19.17
N ARG A 384 -35.50 -68.46 20.00
CA ARG A 384 -35.96 -68.94 21.31
C ARG A 384 -37.43 -69.32 21.19
N SER A 385 -37.69 -70.60 21.40
CA SER A 385 -39.03 -71.18 21.50
C SER A 385 -39.72 -70.75 22.80
N SER A 386 -41.03 -70.49 22.72
CA SER A 386 -41.95 -70.37 23.86
C SER A 386 -43.36 -70.58 23.27
N ARG A 387 -43.87 -71.82 23.17
CA ARG A 387 -44.62 -72.56 24.19
C ARG A 387 -45.69 -71.70 24.86
N THR A 388 -46.88 -71.76 24.27
CA THR A 388 -48.15 -71.21 24.74
C THR A 388 -48.61 -71.99 25.98
N THR A 389 -48.72 -71.32 27.13
CA THR A 389 -49.55 -71.76 28.25
C THR A 389 -50.67 -70.74 28.39
N THR A 390 -51.81 -71.09 27.82
CA THR A 390 -53.14 -70.63 28.23
C THR A 390 -53.35 -71.01 29.69
N ASP A 391 -53.77 -70.06 30.54
CA ASP A 391 -54.76 -70.38 31.56
C ASP A 391 -55.51 -69.13 32.01
N LEU A 392 -56.81 -69.35 32.15
CA LEU A 392 -57.87 -68.40 32.41
C LEU A 392 -57.96 -68.01 33.90
N LYS A 393 -58.56 -66.84 34.12
CA LYS A 393 -59.18 -66.36 35.38
C LYS A 393 -59.83 -67.47 36.21
N PRO A 394 -59.92 -67.23 37.54
CA PRO A 394 -61.15 -67.52 38.27
C PRO A 394 -61.70 -66.24 38.89
N SER A 395 -62.94 -65.93 38.54
CA SER A 395 -63.91 -65.32 39.45
C SER A 395 -64.75 -66.48 39.94
N ASP A 396 -64.86 -66.71 41.24
CA ASP A 396 -65.95 -67.49 41.81
C ASP A 396 -66.14 -67.10 43.28
N GLU A 397 -67.40 -67.03 43.68
CA GLU A 397 -67.87 -67.30 45.04
C GLU A 397 -67.54 -68.74 45.46
#